data_AF-A0A4W2HBC2-F1
#
_entry.id   AF-A0A4W2HBC2-F1
#
_cell.length_a   1.000
_cell.length_b   1.000
_cell.length_c   1.000
_cell.angle_alpha   90.00
_cell.angle_beta   90.00
_cell.angle_gamma   90.00
#
_symmetry.space_group_name_H-M   'P 1'
#
loop_
_entity.id
_entity.type
_entity.pdbx_description
1 polymer ?
#
loop_
_entity_poly.entity_id
_entity_poly.type
_entity_poly.pdbx_seq_one_letter_code
_entity_poly.pdbx_strand_id
1 'polypeptide(L)'
;MVPRLTVILFLTLHLLPGMKSSMVNLINNGYDGIVIAINPSVPEDEKLIQNIKEMVTEASTYLFHATKRRVYFRNVSILIPMTWKSKSEYLMPKQESYDQAEVIVANPYLKHGDDPYTLQYGRCGEKGQYIHFTPNFLLTNNLPIYGSRGRAFVHEWAHLRWGIFDEYNGDQPFYISRRNTIEATRCSTHITGTNVIVKCQGGSCITRPCRRDSQTGLYEAKCTFIPEKSQTARESIMFMQSLHSFSKTSNQNKEYYL
;
A
#
# COMPACT_ATOMS: atom_id res chain seq x y z
N MET A 1 54.33 -48.83 -6.58
CA MET A 1 53.09 -48.36 -7.22
C MET A 1 52.57 -47.19 -6.41
N VAL A 2 52.59 -45.96 -6.96
CA VAL A 2 52.04 -44.77 -6.29
C VAL A 2 50.65 -44.54 -6.87
N PRO A 3 49.57 -44.43 -6.06
CA PRO A 3 48.25 -44.19 -6.60
C PRO A 3 48.16 -42.74 -7.09
N ARG A 4 47.76 -42.54 -8.35
CA ARG A 4 47.42 -41.22 -8.88
C ARG A 4 46.03 -40.84 -8.37
N LEU A 5 45.96 -39.76 -7.61
CA LEU A 5 44.70 -39.15 -7.19
C LEU A 5 44.17 -38.28 -8.34
N THR A 6 43.05 -38.66 -8.94
CA THR A 6 42.38 -37.84 -9.96
C THR A 6 41.30 -37.00 -9.29
N VAL A 7 41.51 -35.68 -9.20
CA VAL A 7 40.51 -34.75 -8.68
C VAL A 7 39.67 -34.25 -9.85
N ILE A 8 38.38 -34.62 -9.88
CA ILE A 8 37.43 -34.17 -10.89
C ILE A 8 36.63 -33.00 -10.29
N LEU A 9 36.81 -31.81 -10.87
CA LEU A 9 36.08 -30.60 -10.48
C LEU A 9 34.80 -30.51 -11.33
N PHE A 10 33.64 -30.80 -10.74
CA PHE A 10 32.36 -30.57 -11.41
C PHE A 10 31.99 -29.09 -11.30
N LEU A 11 31.96 -28.37 -12.43
CA LEU A 11 31.32 -27.06 -12.50
C LEU A 11 29.80 -27.29 -12.55
N THR A 12 29.15 -27.27 -11.39
CA THR A 12 27.69 -27.24 -11.32
C THR A 12 27.24 -25.86 -11.78
N LEU A 13 26.76 -25.76 -13.02
CA LEU A 13 26.00 -24.59 -13.48
C LEU A 13 24.68 -24.59 -12.72
N HIS A 14 24.67 -24.02 -11.52
CA HIS A 14 23.43 -23.69 -10.85
C HIS A 14 22.73 -22.67 -11.76
N LEU A 15 21.70 -23.12 -12.48
CA LEU A 15 20.69 -22.24 -13.04
C LEU A 15 20.15 -21.42 -11.87
N LEU A 16 20.69 -20.21 -11.72
CA LEU A 16 20.14 -19.23 -10.79
C LEU A 16 18.66 -19.10 -11.18
N PRO A 17 17.70 -19.36 -10.28
CA PRO A 17 16.32 -19.02 -10.56
C PRO A 17 16.31 -17.56 -10.96
N GLY A 18 15.84 -17.27 -12.18
CA GLY A 18 15.91 -15.94 -12.78
C GLY A 18 15.46 -14.91 -11.75
N MET A 19 16.38 -14.06 -11.31
CA MET A 19 16.06 -13.06 -10.31
C MET A 19 14.97 -12.19 -10.93
N LYS A 20 13.77 -12.20 -10.31
CA LYS A 20 12.71 -11.26 -10.63
C LYS A 20 13.21 -9.85 -10.32
N SER A 21 13.85 -9.24 -11.30
CA SER A 21 14.36 -7.88 -11.19
C SER A 21 13.27 -6.94 -11.65
N SER A 22 12.70 -6.21 -10.69
CA SER A 22 11.94 -5.00 -10.98
C SER A 22 12.77 -4.09 -11.89
N MET A 23 12.13 -3.47 -12.87
CA MET A 23 12.77 -2.50 -13.76
C MET A 23 12.75 -1.08 -13.19
N VAL A 24 12.22 -0.92 -11.97
CA VAL A 24 12.02 0.40 -11.37
C VAL A 24 13.33 1.01 -10.92
N ASN A 25 13.66 2.12 -11.56
CA ASN A 25 14.83 2.93 -11.26
C ASN A 25 14.40 4.32 -10.80
N LEU A 26 15.15 4.89 -9.85
CA LEU A 26 15.00 6.27 -9.44
C LEU A 26 16.11 7.08 -10.09
N ILE A 27 15.79 7.80 -11.16
CA ILE A 27 16.75 8.59 -11.94
C ILE A 27 16.35 10.06 -11.80
N ASN A 28 17.27 10.92 -11.35
CA ASN A 28 16.99 12.36 -11.17
C ASN A 28 15.64 12.57 -10.47
N ASN A 29 15.42 11.91 -9.32
CA ASN A 29 14.22 12.04 -8.49
C ASN A 29 12.89 11.52 -9.09
N GLY A 30 12.88 10.99 -10.32
CA GLY A 30 11.69 10.38 -10.90
C GLY A 30 11.81 8.87 -10.96
N TYR A 31 10.76 8.17 -10.54
CA TYR A 31 10.63 6.74 -10.78
C TYR A 31 10.27 6.48 -12.25
N ASP A 32 11.07 5.66 -12.92
CA ASP A 32 10.79 5.12 -14.25
C ASP A 32 10.69 3.60 -14.20
N GLY A 33 10.03 3.02 -15.20
CA GLY A 33 9.97 1.57 -15.39
C GLY A 33 8.98 0.87 -14.48
N ILE A 34 8.01 1.61 -13.91
CA ILE A 34 6.94 1.02 -13.10
C ILE A 34 5.95 0.35 -14.04
N VAL A 35 5.58 -0.89 -13.73
CA VAL A 35 4.57 -1.64 -14.47
C VAL A 35 3.35 -1.90 -13.60
N ILE A 36 2.19 -1.49 -14.10
CA ILE A 36 0.87 -1.85 -13.55
C ILE A 36 0.22 -2.84 -14.51
N ALA A 37 0.08 -4.09 -14.11
CA ALA A 37 -0.41 -5.15 -14.98
C ALA A 37 -1.83 -5.60 -14.63
N ILE A 38 -2.72 -5.57 -15.62
CA ILE A 38 -4.11 -6.04 -15.46
C ILE A 38 -4.14 -7.55 -15.78
N ASN A 39 -4.69 -8.34 -14.86
CA ASN A 39 -4.75 -9.79 -15.01
C ASN A 39 -5.74 -10.17 -16.14
N PRO A 40 -5.44 -11.16 -16.99
CA PRO A 40 -6.35 -11.63 -18.04
C PRO A 40 -7.74 -12.06 -17.58
N SER A 41 -7.90 -12.44 -16.30
CA SER A 41 -9.19 -12.79 -15.71
C SER A 41 -10.08 -11.59 -15.37
N VAL A 42 -9.56 -10.36 -15.44
CA VAL A 42 -10.31 -9.13 -15.19
C VAL A 42 -11.11 -8.76 -16.45
N PRO A 43 -12.45 -8.63 -16.35
CA PRO A 43 -13.27 -8.19 -17.48
C PRO A 43 -12.86 -6.81 -18.00
N GLU A 44 -12.99 -6.59 -19.31
CA GLU A 44 -12.72 -5.29 -19.93
C GLU A 44 -13.71 -4.23 -19.43
N ASP A 45 -13.17 -3.13 -18.89
CA ASP A 45 -13.90 -1.93 -18.49
C ASP A 45 -13.11 -0.69 -18.93
N GLU A 46 -13.74 0.16 -19.75
CA GLU A 46 -13.10 1.35 -20.31
C GLU A 46 -12.67 2.36 -19.23
N LYS A 47 -13.34 2.38 -18.08
CA LYS A 47 -13.01 3.27 -16.96
C LYS A 47 -11.79 2.80 -16.19
N LEU A 48 -11.45 1.51 -16.24
CA LEU A 48 -10.37 0.95 -15.43
C LEU A 48 -9.01 1.59 -15.77
N ILE A 49 -8.67 1.68 -17.07
CA ILE A 49 -7.42 2.30 -17.52
C ILE A 49 -7.38 3.78 -17.12
N GLN A 50 -8.50 4.49 -17.28
CA GLN A 50 -8.59 5.90 -16.94
C GLN A 50 -8.40 6.13 -15.43
N ASN A 51 -9.05 5.33 -14.59
CA ASN A 51 -8.92 5.42 -13.13
C ASN A 51 -7.49 5.08 -12.66
N ILE A 52 -6.80 4.14 -13.31
CA ILE A 52 -5.37 3.87 -13.03
C ILE A 52 -4.52 5.09 -13.37
N LYS A 53 -4.72 5.72 -14.54
CA LYS A 53 -3.99 6.94 -14.94
C LYS A 53 -4.21 8.08 -13.93
N GLU A 54 -5.45 8.30 -13.51
CA GLU A 54 -5.80 9.32 -12.51
C GLU A 54 -5.15 9.04 -11.16
N MET A 55 -5.24 7.79 -10.68
CA MET A 55 -4.60 7.35 -9.44
C MET A 55 -3.09 7.58 -9.46
N VAL A 56 -2.39 7.19 -10.55
CA VAL A 56 -0.95 7.39 -10.69
C VAL A 56 -0.59 8.87 -10.72
N THR A 57 -1.38 9.69 -11.42
CA THR A 57 -1.15 11.15 -11.52
C THR A 57 -1.30 11.83 -10.15
N GLU A 58 -2.36 11.48 -9.42
CA GLU A 58 -2.61 11.97 -8.07
C GLU A 58 -1.51 11.51 -7.10
N ALA A 59 -1.16 10.22 -7.15
CA ALA A 59 -0.10 9.63 -6.33
C ALA A 59 1.24 10.32 -6.57
N SER A 60 1.57 10.61 -7.83
CA SER A 60 2.82 11.29 -8.20
C SER A 60 2.89 12.69 -7.58
N THR A 61 1.79 13.44 -7.67
CA THR A 61 1.66 14.77 -7.08
C THR A 61 1.77 14.71 -5.56
N TYR A 62 1.05 13.79 -4.92
CA TYR A 62 1.09 13.63 -3.47
C TYR A 62 2.49 13.23 -2.99
N LEU A 63 3.09 12.21 -3.61
CA LEU A 63 4.44 11.72 -3.28
C LEU A 63 5.48 12.84 -3.40
N PHE A 64 5.38 13.66 -4.46
CA PHE A 64 6.26 14.81 -4.65
C PHE A 64 6.16 15.78 -3.48
N HIS A 65 4.95 16.15 -3.06
CA HIS A 65 4.79 17.05 -1.92
C HIS A 65 5.22 16.40 -0.59
N ALA A 66 4.89 15.13 -0.36
CA ALA A 66 5.22 14.41 0.86
C ALA A 66 6.72 14.18 1.04
N THR A 67 7.45 13.99 -0.05
CA THR A 67 8.90 13.86 -0.02
C THR A 67 9.64 15.21 -0.01
N LYS A 68 8.95 16.33 0.30
CA LYS A 68 9.52 17.69 0.23
C LYS A 68 10.07 18.02 -1.17
N ARG A 69 9.30 17.69 -2.20
CA ARG A 69 9.59 17.91 -3.63
C ARG A 69 10.78 17.09 -4.15
N ARG A 70 10.96 15.86 -3.65
CA ARG A 70 12.13 15.03 -3.97
C ARG A 70 11.83 13.82 -4.83
N VAL A 71 10.66 13.21 -4.77
CA VAL A 71 10.40 11.97 -5.52
C VAL A 71 9.01 11.99 -6.13
N TYR A 72 8.87 11.52 -7.36
CA TYR A 72 7.60 11.46 -8.07
C TYR A 72 7.58 10.28 -9.05
N PHE A 73 6.40 9.88 -9.51
CA PHE A 73 6.25 8.90 -10.59
C PHE A 73 6.35 9.59 -11.93
N ARG A 74 7.32 9.18 -12.76
CA ARG A 74 7.59 9.79 -14.06
C ARG A 74 7.12 8.92 -15.21
N ASN A 75 7.57 7.67 -15.27
CA ASN A 75 7.21 6.76 -16.35
C ASN A 75 6.59 5.46 -15.80
N VAL A 76 5.31 5.27 -16.13
CA VAL A 76 4.48 4.13 -15.70
C VAL A 76 3.83 3.51 -16.91
N SER A 77 4.07 2.21 -17.13
CA SER A 77 3.45 1.41 -18.18
C SER A 77 2.25 0.66 -17.61
N ILE A 78 1.11 0.71 -18.29
CA ILE A 78 -0.05 -0.13 -17.97
C ILE A 78 -0.07 -1.30 -18.95
N LEU A 79 0.10 -2.52 -18.44
CA LEU A 79 0.09 -3.74 -19.25
C LEU A 79 -1.36 -4.24 -19.41
N ILE A 80 -1.88 -4.16 -20.64
CA ILE A 80 -3.24 -4.58 -21.01
C ILE A 80 -3.21 -6.08 -21.37
N PRO A 81 -4.14 -6.90 -20.84
CA PRO A 81 -4.15 -8.33 -21.11
C PRO A 81 -4.64 -8.62 -22.53
N MET A 82 -4.13 -9.72 -23.11
CA MET A 82 -4.50 -10.20 -24.44
C MET A 82 -5.98 -10.64 -24.55
N THR A 83 -6.67 -10.81 -23.43
CA THR A 83 -8.10 -11.12 -23.38
C THR A 83 -8.99 -9.92 -23.69
N TRP A 84 -8.44 -8.70 -23.61
CA TRP A 84 -9.15 -7.47 -23.97
C TRP A 84 -9.07 -7.20 -25.46
N LYS A 85 -10.01 -6.42 -25.99
CA LYS A 85 -9.99 -6.02 -27.39
C LYS A 85 -8.81 -5.09 -27.66
N SER A 86 -8.00 -5.43 -28.65
CA SER A 86 -6.89 -4.57 -29.08
C SER A 86 -7.42 -3.23 -29.61
N LYS A 87 -6.78 -2.14 -29.20
CA LYS A 87 -7.06 -0.78 -29.67
C LYS A 87 -5.81 -0.19 -30.34
N SER A 88 -5.97 0.80 -31.22
CA SER A 88 -4.84 1.35 -31.99
C SER A 88 -3.83 2.12 -31.15
N GLU A 89 -4.24 2.59 -29.97
CA GLU A 89 -3.38 3.25 -28.99
C GLU A 89 -2.51 2.29 -28.17
N TYR A 90 -2.76 0.98 -28.23
CA TYR A 90 -1.98 0.00 -27.49
C TYR A 90 -0.68 -0.32 -28.22
N LEU A 91 0.42 -0.32 -27.47
CA LEU A 91 1.74 -0.65 -27.97
C LEU A 91 2.12 -2.07 -27.53
N MET A 92 2.92 -2.74 -28.36
CA MET A 92 3.50 -4.02 -27.97
C MET A 92 4.48 -3.83 -26.80
N PRO A 93 4.33 -4.59 -25.71
CA PRO A 93 5.28 -4.58 -24.60
C PRO A 93 6.68 -4.93 -25.09
N LYS A 94 7.71 -4.22 -24.58
CA LYS A 94 9.11 -4.51 -24.94
C LYS A 94 9.75 -5.39 -23.89
N GLN A 95 9.62 -4.97 -22.63
CA GLN A 95 10.23 -5.62 -21.48
C GLN A 95 9.22 -5.84 -20.35
N GLU A 96 8.09 -5.14 -20.40
CA GLU A 96 7.03 -5.22 -19.41
C GLU A 96 6.38 -6.61 -19.42
N SER A 97 6.29 -7.22 -18.24
CA SER A 97 5.66 -8.53 -18.06
C SER A 97 4.85 -8.56 -16.76
N TYR A 98 3.82 -9.41 -16.72
CA TYR A 98 2.95 -9.55 -15.55
C TYR A 98 3.74 -10.02 -14.32
N ASP A 99 4.66 -10.98 -14.49
CA ASP A 99 5.43 -11.59 -13.40
C ASP A 99 6.45 -10.66 -12.73
N GLN A 100 6.78 -9.55 -13.39
CA GLN A 100 7.72 -8.53 -12.93
C GLN A 100 7.04 -7.22 -12.54
N ALA A 101 5.71 -7.15 -12.63
CA ALA A 101 4.97 -5.93 -12.35
C ALA A 101 5.00 -5.55 -10.87
N GLU A 102 5.21 -4.27 -10.57
CA GLU A 102 5.14 -3.73 -9.22
C GLU A 102 3.72 -3.68 -8.69
N VAL A 103 2.75 -3.51 -9.59
CA VAL A 103 1.33 -3.45 -9.25
C VAL A 103 0.57 -4.43 -10.14
N ILE A 104 -0.26 -5.26 -9.54
CA ILE A 104 -1.20 -6.11 -10.25
C ILE A 104 -2.64 -5.66 -9.98
N VAL A 105 -3.45 -5.64 -11.03
CA VAL A 105 -4.90 -5.48 -10.94
C VAL A 105 -5.54 -6.82 -11.22
N ALA A 106 -6.09 -7.45 -10.19
CA ALA A 106 -6.60 -8.81 -10.26
C ALA A 106 -7.86 -9.01 -9.40
N ASN A 107 -8.50 -10.17 -9.53
CA ASN A 107 -9.64 -10.54 -8.70
C ASN A 107 -9.29 -10.53 -7.20
N PRO A 108 -10.25 -10.27 -6.31
CA PRO A 108 -10.02 -10.21 -4.87
C PRO A 108 -9.45 -11.52 -4.33
N TYR A 109 -8.50 -11.40 -3.39
CA TYR A 109 -7.94 -12.55 -2.68
C TYR A 109 -8.75 -12.83 -1.42
N LEU A 110 -9.00 -14.10 -1.07
CA LEU A 110 -9.91 -14.51 0.01
C LEU A 110 -9.64 -13.78 1.34
N LYS A 111 -8.38 -13.56 1.70
CA LYS A 111 -7.98 -12.89 2.94
C LYS A 111 -8.22 -11.38 2.93
N HIS A 112 -8.08 -10.73 1.77
CA HIS A 112 -8.03 -9.27 1.65
C HIS A 112 -9.27 -8.68 1.00
N GLY A 113 -10.12 -9.49 0.35
CA GLY A 113 -11.26 -8.98 -0.39
C GLY A 113 -10.81 -7.93 -1.42
N ASP A 114 -11.44 -6.77 -1.36
CA ASP A 114 -11.14 -5.61 -2.21
C ASP A 114 -10.19 -4.59 -1.59
N ASP A 115 -9.65 -4.86 -0.39
CA ASP A 115 -8.68 -3.98 0.23
C ASP A 115 -7.40 -3.89 -0.63
N PRO A 116 -6.88 -2.67 -0.91
CA PRO A 116 -5.55 -2.53 -1.48
C PRO A 116 -4.52 -3.07 -0.48
N TYR A 117 -3.52 -3.80 -0.95
CA TYR A 117 -2.45 -4.29 -0.09
C TYR A 117 -1.15 -4.51 -0.85
N THR A 118 -0.04 -4.51 -0.10
CA THR A 118 1.27 -4.89 -0.58
C THR A 118 1.66 -6.25 -0.01
N LEU A 119 2.03 -7.18 -0.89
CA LEU A 119 2.60 -8.44 -0.44
C LEU A 119 4.06 -8.20 -0.01
N GLN A 120 4.33 -8.21 1.30
CA GLN A 120 5.68 -8.13 1.84
C GLN A 120 5.93 -9.26 2.85
N TYR A 121 7.07 -9.94 2.70
CA TYR A 121 7.57 -10.94 3.65
C TYR A 121 8.85 -10.48 4.35
N GLY A 122 9.43 -9.37 3.90
CA GLY A 122 10.69 -8.83 4.37
C GLY A 122 10.56 -8.09 5.71
N ARG A 123 11.70 -7.64 6.21
CA ARG A 123 11.82 -6.79 7.40
C ARG A 123 11.70 -5.31 7.04
N CYS A 124 11.68 -4.45 8.06
CA CYS A 124 11.74 -3.00 7.88
C CYS A 124 12.93 -2.62 6.97
N GLY A 125 12.66 -1.80 5.95
CA GLY A 125 13.66 -1.39 4.96
C GLY A 125 13.83 -2.34 3.77
N GLU A 126 13.23 -3.53 3.81
CA GLU A 126 13.26 -4.50 2.70
C GLU A 126 12.06 -4.31 1.78
N LYS A 127 12.31 -4.35 0.47
CA LYS A 127 11.25 -4.18 -0.52
C LYS A 127 10.18 -5.27 -0.43
N GLY A 128 8.93 -4.89 -0.68
CA GLY A 128 7.83 -5.80 -0.95
C GLY A 128 7.97 -6.52 -2.29
N GLN A 129 7.04 -7.43 -2.57
CA GLN A 129 6.98 -8.21 -3.81
C GLN A 129 6.16 -7.50 -4.88
N TYR A 130 4.91 -7.15 -4.56
CA TYR A 130 4.00 -6.41 -5.45
C TYR A 130 2.86 -5.76 -4.64
N ILE A 131 2.22 -4.77 -5.23
CA ILE A 131 0.97 -4.17 -4.77
C ILE A 131 -0.19 -4.85 -5.51
N HIS A 132 -1.25 -5.16 -4.79
CA HIS A 132 -2.47 -5.76 -5.34
C HIS A 132 -3.63 -4.79 -5.23
N PHE A 133 -4.22 -4.47 -6.37
CA PHE A 133 -5.49 -3.75 -6.46
C PHE A 133 -6.56 -4.62 -7.10
N THR A 134 -7.81 -4.37 -6.74
CA THR A 134 -8.95 -5.01 -7.41
C THR A 134 -9.64 -4.05 -8.36
N PRO A 135 -10.37 -4.56 -9.38
CA PRO A 135 -11.26 -3.73 -10.18
C PRO A 135 -12.26 -2.97 -9.31
N ASN A 136 -12.78 -3.57 -8.23
CA ASN A 136 -13.72 -2.91 -7.35
C ASN A 136 -13.07 -1.70 -6.66
N PHE A 137 -11.86 -1.84 -6.11
CA PHE A 137 -11.11 -0.72 -5.53
C PHE A 137 -10.96 0.46 -6.52
N LEU A 138 -10.67 0.15 -7.78
CA LEU A 138 -10.43 1.13 -8.83
C LEU A 138 -11.72 1.71 -9.43
N LEU A 139 -12.84 0.98 -9.44
CA LEU A 139 -14.07 1.38 -10.13
C LEU A 139 -15.13 1.96 -9.18
N THR A 140 -15.15 1.60 -7.89
CA THR A 140 -16.15 2.10 -6.93
C THR A 140 -15.65 3.27 -6.09
N ASN A 141 -16.59 4.05 -5.53
CA ASN A 141 -16.27 5.20 -4.70
C ASN A 141 -15.88 4.77 -3.28
N ASN A 142 -14.59 4.50 -3.09
CA ASN A 142 -14.03 4.08 -1.81
C ASN A 142 -13.38 5.23 -1.02
N LEU A 143 -13.62 6.48 -1.43
CA LEU A 143 -13.12 7.70 -0.78
C LEU A 143 -13.38 7.73 0.74
N PRO A 144 -14.56 7.30 1.25
CA PRO A 144 -14.81 7.31 2.70
C PRO A 144 -13.95 6.32 3.50
N ILE A 145 -13.38 5.30 2.84
CA ILE A 145 -12.65 4.19 3.48
C ILE A 145 -11.15 4.42 3.35
N TYR A 146 -10.63 4.56 2.12
CA TYR A 146 -9.19 4.68 1.85
C TYR A 146 -8.76 6.11 1.51
N GLY A 147 -9.67 7.07 1.50
CA GLY A 147 -9.38 8.39 0.95
C GLY A 147 -9.15 8.32 -0.56
N SER A 148 -8.41 9.30 -1.07
CA SER A 148 -8.08 9.35 -2.49
C SER A 148 -7.24 8.14 -2.92
N ARG A 149 -7.50 7.59 -4.11
CA ARG A 149 -6.74 6.45 -4.63
C ARG A 149 -5.25 6.75 -4.77
N GLY A 150 -4.87 7.98 -5.09
CA GLY A 150 -3.47 8.37 -5.17
C GLY A 150 -2.74 8.25 -3.82
N ARG A 151 -3.38 8.64 -2.72
CA ARG A 151 -2.83 8.43 -1.36
C ARG A 151 -2.77 6.95 -0.99
N ALA A 152 -3.82 6.19 -1.25
CA ALA A 152 -3.78 4.74 -1.04
C ALA A 152 -2.64 4.08 -1.84
N PHE A 153 -2.40 4.51 -3.08
CA PHE A 153 -1.28 4.01 -3.86
C PHE A 153 0.07 4.42 -3.26
N VAL A 154 0.24 5.64 -2.76
CA VAL A 154 1.50 6.05 -2.09
C VAL A 154 1.73 5.28 -0.77
N HIS A 155 0.67 4.98 -0.04
CA HIS A 155 0.74 4.15 1.16
C HIS A 155 1.27 2.75 0.82
N GLU A 156 0.65 2.09 -0.17
CA GLU A 156 1.13 0.78 -0.66
C GLU A 156 2.52 0.87 -1.30
N TRP A 157 2.84 1.98 -1.97
CA TRP A 157 4.17 2.20 -2.52
C TRP A 157 5.25 2.30 -1.44
N ALA A 158 4.94 2.87 -0.27
CA ALA A 158 5.88 2.94 0.84
C ALA A 158 6.16 1.54 1.42
N HIS A 159 5.13 0.69 1.56
CA HIS A 159 5.31 -0.74 1.87
C HIS A 159 6.19 -1.41 0.81
N LEU A 160 5.86 -1.24 -0.48
CA LEU A 160 6.56 -1.92 -1.57
C LEU A 160 8.03 -1.49 -1.70
N ARG A 161 8.29 -0.18 -1.74
CA ARG A 161 9.61 0.34 -2.13
C ARG A 161 10.55 0.52 -0.96
N TRP A 162 10.02 0.85 0.22
CA TRP A 162 10.81 1.19 1.39
C TRP A 162 10.65 0.20 2.54
N GLY A 163 9.73 -0.77 2.44
CA GLY A 163 9.50 -1.74 3.51
C GLY A 163 9.08 -1.08 4.82
N ILE A 164 8.37 0.04 4.74
CA ILE A 164 7.81 0.73 5.91
C ILE A 164 6.49 0.05 6.26
N PHE A 165 6.23 -0.19 7.54
CA PHE A 165 5.02 -0.85 8.01
C PHE A 165 3.99 0.18 8.50
N ASP A 166 2.77 -0.30 8.67
CA ASP A 166 1.68 0.47 9.24
C ASP A 166 2.02 0.94 10.66
N GLU A 167 1.64 2.19 10.96
CA GLU A 167 1.82 2.80 12.28
C GLU A 167 0.61 2.60 13.20
N TYR A 168 -0.22 1.62 12.87
CA TYR A 168 -1.31 1.10 13.69
C TYR A 168 -1.16 -0.42 13.81
N ASN A 169 -1.86 -1.02 14.77
CA ASN A 169 -1.81 -2.46 14.97
C ASN A 169 -3.22 -2.99 15.27
N GLY A 170 -3.74 -3.85 14.40
CA GLY A 170 -5.06 -4.47 14.56
C GLY A 170 -5.11 -5.54 15.66
N ASP A 171 -4.00 -6.23 15.93
CA ASP A 171 -3.90 -7.27 16.96
C ASP A 171 -3.68 -6.68 18.35
N GLN A 172 -2.92 -5.58 18.42
CA GLN A 172 -2.66 -4.81 19.64
C GLN A 172 -3.01 -3.33 19.44
N PRO A 173 -4.31 -3.00 19.39
CA PRO A 173 -4.76 -1.63 19.12
C PRO A 173 -4.56 -0.66 20.29
N PHE A 174 -4.25 -1.17 21.48
CA PHE A 174 -4.08 -0.36 22.70
C PHE A 174 -2.92 -0.83 23.57
N TYR A 175 -2.32 0.11 24.29
CA TYR A 175 -1.28 -0.15 25.29
C TYR A 175 -1.42 0.77 26.51
N ILE A 176 -0.75 0.44 27.62
CA ILE A 176 -0.68 1.30 28.80
C ILE A 176 0.56 2.20 28.68
N SER A 177 0.35 3.51 28.68
CA SER A 177 1.41 4.51 28.59
C SER A 177 2.20 4.63 29.89
N ARG A 178 3.35 5.33 29.86
CA ARG A 178 4.13 5.67 31.07
C ARG A 178 3.34 6.50 32.09
N ARG A 179 2.25 7.16 31.67
CA ARG A 179 1.36 7.93 32.55
C ARG A 179 0.22 7.07 33.13
N ASN A 180 0.29 5.75 32.95
CA ASN A 180 -0.73 4.80 33.39
C ASN A 180 -2.12 5.05 32.75
N THR A 181 -2.12 5.56 31.52
CA THR A 181 -3.33 5.77 30.71
C THR A 181 -3.36 4.77 29.56
N ILE A 182 -4.56 4.32 29.17
CA ILE A 182 -4.73 3.49 27.98
C ILE A 182 -4.63 4.40 26.76
N GLU A 183 -3.72 4.09 25.85
CA GLU A 183 -3.51 4.82 24.59
C GLU A 183 -3.73 3.89 23.40
N ALA A 184 -4.25 4.45 22.31
CA ALA A 184 -4.32 3.74 21.04
C ALA A 184 -2.93 3.62 20.41
N THR A 185 -2.66 2.50 19.73
CA THR A 185 -1.48 2.33 18.88
C THR A 185 -1.65 3.20 17.64
N ARG A 186 -0.94 4.33 17.61
CA ARG A 186 -1.00 5.36 16.56
C ARG A 186 0.31 6.11 16.49
N CYS A 187 0.58 6.74 15.36
CA CYS A 187 1.84 7.46 15.14
C CYS A 187 2.03 8.71 16.01
N SER A 188 0.92 9.35 16.42
CA SER A 188 0.94 10.57 17.21
C SER A 188 -0.21 10.58 18.21
N THR A 189 0.09 10.90 19.47
CA THR A 189 -0.93 11.07 20.53
C THR A 189 -1.87 12.25 20.27
N HIS A 190 -1.52 13.15 19.35
CA HIS A 190 -2.35 14.30 18.98
C HIS A 190 -3.49 13.95 18.01
N ILE A 191 -3.47 12.77 17.39
CA ILE A 191 -4.56 12.32 16.51
C ILE A 191 -5.81 12.12 17.36
N THR A 192 -6.89 12.83 17.09
CA THR A 192 -8.14 12.70 17.86
C THR A 192 -9.00 11.57 17.32
N GLY A 193 -9.81 10.95 18.18
CA GLY A 193 -10.62 9.81 17.79
C GLY A 193 -11.35 9.20 18.96
N THR A 194 -12.08 8.13 18.68
CA THR A 194 -12.94 7.45 19.67
C THR A 194 -12.64 5.97 19.73
N ASN A 195 -12.60 5.44 20.96
CA ASN A 195 -12.43 4.02 21.22
C ASN A 195 -13.80 3.36 21.20
N VAL A 196 -14.10 2.60 20.16
CA VAL A 196 -15.42 2.00 19.96
C VAL A 196 -15.34 0.54 19.54
N ILE A 197 -16.42 -0.18 19.81
CA ILE A 197 -16.70 -1.47 19.19
C ILE A 197 -17.74 -1.24 18.11
N VAL A 198 -17.42 -1.65 16.88
CA VAL A 198 -18.34 -1.64 15.75
C VAL A 198 -18.99 -3.02 15.63
N LYS A 199 -20.31 -3.06 15.57
CA LYS A 199 -21.07 -4.27 15.26
C LYS A 199 -21.94 -4.01 14.04
N CYS A 200 -21.72 -4.77 12.98
CA CYS A 200 -22.51 -4.68 11.76
C CYS A 200 -23.42 -5.90 11.63
N GLN A 201 -24.72 -5.67 11.40
CA GLN A 201 -25.74 -6.70 11.14
C GLN A 201 -26.69 -6.20 10.05
N GLY A 202 -26.91 -7.02 9.01
CA GLY A 202 -27.89 -6.71 7.97
C GLY A 202 -27.66 -5.39 7.22
N GLY A 203 -26.41 -4.98 7.02
CA GLY A 203 -26.05 -3.74 6.32
C GLY A 203 -26.06 -2.46 7.18
N SER A 204 -26.40 -2.56 8.46
CA SER A 204 -26.28 -1.45 9.42
C SER A 204 -25.16 -1.72 10.43
N CYS A 205 -24.42 -0.67 10.80
CA CYS A 205 -23.36 -0.75 11.80
C CYS A 205 -23.69 0.17 12.97
N ILE A 206 -23.67 -0.39 14.17
CA ILE A 206 -23.79 0.35 15.43
C ILE A 206 -22.43 0.43 16.11
N THR A 207 -22.13 1.60 16.69
CA THR A 207 -20.92 1.82 17.48
C THR A 207 -21.29 1.96 18.95
N ARG A 208 -20.45 1.42 19.83
CA ARG A 208 -20.55 1.64 21.28
C ARG A 208 -19.18 1.98 21.85
N PRO A 209 -19.08 2.83 22.89
CA PRO A 209 -17.82 3.08 23.56
C PRO A 209 -17.20 1.81 24.15
N CYS A 210 -15.88 1.72 24.12
CA CYS A 210 -15.15 0.62 24.74
C CYS A 210 -15.19 0.70 26.26
N ARG A 211 -15.27 -0.46 26.91
CA ARG A 211 -15.17 -0.61 28.36
C ARG A 211 -13.81 -1.17 28.74
N ARG A 212 -13.31 -0.74 29.88
CA ARG A 212 -12.09 -1.28 30.46
C ARG A 212 -12.36 -2.69 30.98
N ASP A 213 -11.51 -3.62 30.62
CA ASP A 213 -11.46 -4.97 31.15
C ASP A 213 -10.64 -4.95 32.46
N SER A 214 -11.25 -5.43 33.55
CA SER A 214 -10.63 -5.45 34.87
C SER A 214 -9.52 -6.50 35.01
N GLN A 215 -9.50 -7.53 34.17
CA GLN A 215 -8.50 -8.60 34.22
C GLN A 215 -7.22 -8.19 33.47
N THR A 216 -7.37 -7.59 32.29
CA THR A 216 -6.21 -7.20 31.46
C THR A 216 -5.73 -5.78 31.75
N GLY A 217 -6.60 -4.93 32.32
CA GLY A 217 -6.33 -3.51 32.53
C GLY A 217 -6.44 -2.65 31.26
N LEU A 218 -6.67 -3.26 30.09
CA LEU A 218 -6.87 -2.64 28.78
C LEU A 218 -8.36 -2.56 28.43
N TYR A 219 -8.70 -2.17 27.19
CA TYR A 219 -10.06 -2.27 26.69
C TYR A 219 -10.45 -3.72 26.37
N GLU A 220 -11.75 -3.98 26.45
CA GLU A 220 -12.37 -5.25 26.05
C GLU A 220 -12.05 -5.65 24.59
N ALA A 221 -12.13 -6.95 24.30
CA ALA A 221 -11.84 -7.50 22.98
C ALA A 221 -12.70 -6.86 21.87
N LYS A 222 -12.12 -6.73 20.68
CA LYS A 222 -12.70 -6.07 19.49
C LYS A 222 -12.87 -4.54 19.61
N CYS A 223 -12.42 -3.94 20.70
CA CYS A 223 -12.27 -2.49 20.76
C CYS A 223 -11.27 -2.02 19.68
N THR A 224 -11.59 -0.94 18.99
CA THR A 224 -10.69 -0.28 18.04
C THR A 224 -10.74 1.23 18.22
N PHE A 225 -9.66 1.90 17.82
CA PHE A 225 -9.59 3.36 17.76
C PHE A 225 -10.02 3.82 16.37
N ILE A 226 -11.10 4.59 16.30
CA ILE A 226 -11.54 5.23 15.06
C ILE A 226 -11.14 6.70 15.11
N PRO A 227 -10.17 7.13 14.29
CA PRO A 227 -9.79 8.54 14.22
C PRO A 227 -10.93 9.39 13.67
N GLU A 228 -11.01 10.63 14.14
CA GLU A 228 -11.91 11.63 13.55
C GLU A 228 -11.44 11.95 12.13
N LYS A 229 -12.38 12.16 11.19
CA LYS A 229 -12.01 12.46 9.79
C LYS A 229 -11.25 13.76 9.63
N SER A 230 -11.53 14.74 10.49
CA SER A 230 -10.86 16.05 10.48
C SER A 230 -9.79 16.07 11.57
N GLN A 231 -8.53 16.06 11.16
CA GLN A 231 -7.40 16.12 12.08
C GLN A 231 -6.70 17.48 12.01
N THR A 232 -6.24 17.96 13.17
CA THR A 232 -5.28 19.08 13.26
C THR A 232 -3.85 18.58 13.49
N ALA A 233 -3.71 17.34 13.94
CA ALA A 233 -2.43 16.69 14.11
C ALA A 233 -1.74 16.48 12.75
N ARG A 234 -0.41 16.55 12.77
CA ARG A 234 0.42 16.02 11.69
C ARG A 234 0.38 14.49 11.80
N GLU A 235 0.13 13.85 10.68
CA GLU A 235 0.01 12.40 10.57
C GLU A 235 0.93 11.90 9.46
N SER A 236 1.36 10.64 9.61
CA SER A 236 1.98 9.90 8.52
C SER A 236 0.90 9.26 7.66
N ILE A 237 1.17 9.11 6.38
CA ILE A 237 0.35 8.29 5.51
C ILE A 237 0.31 6.82 5.98
N MET A 238 1.34 6.37 6.70
CA MET A 238 1.46 5.00 7.21
C MET A 238 0.57 4.72 8.43
N PHE A 239 0.02 5.75 9.08
CA PHE A 239 -1.02 5.53 10.09
C PHE A 239 -2.40 5.31 9.47
N MET A 240 -2.81 6.21 8.58
CA MET A 240 -4.08 6.06 7.86
C MET A 240 -4.09 6.97 6.62
N GLN A 241 -4.10 6.35 5.45
CA GLN A 241 -4.09 7.03 4.15
C GLN A 241 -5.34 7.89 3.91
N SER A 242 -6.47 7.58 4.56
CA SER A 242 -7.74 8.28 4.40
C SER A 242 -7.86 9.57 5.21
N LEU A 243 -7.01 9.75 6.21
CA LEU A 243 -7.01 10.97 7.01
C LEU A 243 -6.40 12.13 6.23
N HIS A 244 -6.91 13.33 6.50
CA HIS A 244 -6.36 14.56 5.95
C HIS A 244 -6.11 15.55 7.09
N SER A 245 -4.85 15.74 7.46
CA SER A 245 -4.43 16.82 8.34
C SER A 245 -4.74 18.20 7.72
N PHE A 246 -5.60 19.00 8.36
CA PHE A 246 -5.79 20.40 8.00
C PHE A 246 -4.63 21.23 8.57
N SER A 247 -3.64 21.58 7.75
CA SER A 247 -2.73 22.68 8.12
C SER A 247 -3.43 24.02 7.83
N LYS A 248 -3.87 24.72 8.87
CA LYS A 248 -4.38 26.11 8.79
C LYS A 248 -3.21 27.08 8.49
N THR A 249 -2.66 27.02 7.28
CA THR A 249 -1.79 28.08 6.75
C THR A 249 -1.89 28.08 5.24
N SER A 250 -2.62 29.06 4.72
CA SER A 250 -2.39 29.63 3.39
C SER A 250 -0.89 29.94 3.25
N ASN A 251 -0.31 29.52 2.13
CA ASN A 251 1.10 29.63 1.70
C ASN A 251 2.08 28.51 2.13
N GLN A 252 2.33 27.64 1.14
CA GLN A 252 3.59 26.97 0.77
C GLN A 252 4.20 25.81 1.57
N ASN A 253 3.80 25.46 2.79
CA ASN A 253 4.39 24.28 3.47
C ASN A 253 3.35 23.29 3.99
N LYS A 254 2.80 22.47 3.08
CA LYS A 254 2.15 21.22 3.46
C LYS A 254 3.26 20.19 3.72
N GLU A 255 3.66 20.00 4.98
CA GLU A 255 4.51 18.87 5.36
C GLU A 255 3.61 17.64 5.47
N TYR A 256 3.63 16.78 4.46
CA TYR A 256 3.11 15.43 4.58
C TYR A 256 4.26 14.52 5.00
N TYR A 257 3.99 13.60 5.92
CA TYR A 257 4.97 12.64 6.40
C TYR A 257 4.71 11.30 5.72
N LEU A 258 5.80 10.71 5.24
CA LEU A 258 5.88 9.32 4.79
C LEU A 258 6.47 8.48 5.92
#